data_AF-A0AA35S8A6-F1
#
_entry.id   AF-A0AA35S8A6-F1
#
_cell.length_a   1.000
_cell.length_b   1.000
_cell.length_c   1.000
_cell.angle_alpha   90.00
_cell.angle_beta   90.00
_cell.angle_gamma   90.00
#
_symmetry.space_group_name_H-M   'P 1'
#
loop_
_entity.id
_entity.type
_entity.pdbx_description
1 polymer ?
#
loop_
_entity_poly.entity_id
_entity_poly.type
_entity_poly.pdbx_seq_one_letter_code
_entity_poly.pdbx_strand_id
1 'polypeptide(L)'
;MDVDLEAVLEAKKAQYKSIEVRKDVELQYDVGNLLATDLNPLDHHAMKSRRDEYLKGLARDNTQLLINKIWQLPVEKADGMILVELPTPSTVLPREKPIPKPKGLTAWETFAKAKGIKNRKRSRMVFDESGQEWKPRWGYKRVDDPKDKWMIEIPDRADPYEDYFEKQAEEKKEKIAKNEYKRLKNISRTQKGGRLKAPLPPPLTKDMSKYQLTHALGKAKEATASIGKFTKSLPDEPVPKRAKKTQVGPVAGDMAAERKKNLEILSSVTKRKEVVDAEKAANRHMAQEQRRCHVVSVGH
;
A
#
# COMPACT_ATOMS: atom_id res chain seq x y z
N MET A 1 13.68 -71.27 -11.57
CA MET A 1 12.99 -70.87 -12.80
C MET A 1 13.28 -69.39 -12.96
N ASP A 2 14.33 -69.07 -13.68
CA ASP A 2 14.71 -67.69 -13.95
C ASP A 2 13.67 -67.15 -14.92
N VAL A 3 12.77 -66.33 -14.40
CA VAL A 3 11.79 -65.63 -15.21
C VAL A 3 12.58 -64.57 -16.00
N ASP A 4 12.66 -64.72 -17.32
CA ASP A 4 13.26 -63.73 -18.21
C ASP A 4 12.48 -62.41 -18.11
N LEU A 5 12.90 -61.56 -17.17
CA LEU A 5 12.30 -60.25 -16.89
C LEU A 5 12.29 -59.35 -18.14
N GLU A 6 13.30 -59.48 -18.99
CA GLU A 6 13.38 -58.78 -20.28
C GLU A 6 12.27 -59.22 -21.23
N ALA A 7 12.05 -60.53 -21.39
CA ALA A 7 11.00 -61.06 -22.25
C ALA A 7 9.60 -60.63 -21.76
N VAL A 8 9.38 -60.60 -20.44
CA VAL A 8 8.12 -60.13 -19.84
C VAL A 8 7.93 -58.62 -20.05
N LEU A 9 8.99 -57.82 -19.91
CA LEU A 9 8.95 -56.38 -20.18
C LEU A 9 8.68 -56.08 -21.65
N GLU A 10 9.28 -56.83 -22.56
CA GLU A 10 9.14 -56.65 -24.00
C GLU A 10 7.75 -57.07 -24.50
N ALA A 11 7.22 -58.18 -23.99
CA ALA A 11 5.83 -58.59 -24.23
C ALA A 11 4.82 -57.55 -23.72
N LYS A 12 5.10 -56.89 -22.57
CA LYS A 12 4.28 -55.78 -22.07
C LYS A 12 4.43 -54.52 -22.93
N LYS A 13 5.65 -54.18 -23.37
CA LYS A 13 5.89 -53.03 -24.28
C LYS A 13 5.16 -53.21 -25.61
N ALA A 14 5.13 -54.42 -26.16
CA ALA A 14 4.45 -54.74 -27.41
C ALA A 14 2.92 -54.56 -27.37
N GLN A 15 2.31 -54.56 -26.17
CA GLN A 15 0.87 -54.30 -26.01
C GLN A 15 0.51 -52.82 -26.19
N TYR A 16 1.47 -51.90 -26.05
CA TYR A 16 1.24 -50.46 -26.10
C TYR A 16 1.73 -49.84 -27.41
N LYS A 17 1.08 -48.75 -27.84
CA LYS A 17 1.54 -47.96 -28.98
C LYS A 17 2.84 -47.22 -28.64
N SER A 18 3.65 -46.92 -29.64
CA SER A 18 4.92 -46.20 -29.47
C SER A 18 4.72 -44.82 -28.85
N ILE A 19 5.49 -44.52 -27.81
CA ILE A 19 5.53 -43.21 -27.13
C ILE A 19 6.62 -42.28 -27.65
N GLU A 20 7.55 -42.81 -28.45
CA GLU A 20 8.66 -42.06 -29.02
C GLU A 20 8.20 -41.26 -30.23
N VAL A 21 8.61 -40.00 -30.28
CA VAL A 21 8.34 -39.08 -31.39
C VAL A 21 9.67 -38.50 -31.82
N ARG A 22 10.04 -38.70 -33.09
CA ARG A 22 11.28 -38.19 -33.66
C ARG A 22 11.01 -36.88 -34.39
N LYS A 23 11.80 -35.85 -34.08
CA LYS A 23 11.80 -34.54 -34.73
C LYS A 23 13.23 -34.13 -35.02
N ASP A 24 13.43 -33.30 -36.04
CA ASP A 24 14.75 -32.86 -36.46
C ASP A 24 15.42 -31.96 -35.42
N VAL A 25 14.64 -31.05 -34.81
CA VAL A 25 15.06 -30.19 -33.70
C VAL A 25 14.31 -30.57 -32.43
N GLU A 26 15.05 -30.73 -31.33
CA GLU A 26 14.47 -30.97 -30.01
C GLU A 26 13.65 -29.76 -29.51
N LEU A 27 12.56 -30.06 -28.80
CA LEU A 27 11.71 -29.02 -28.20
C LEU A 27 12.41 -28.35 -27.02
N GLN A 28 12.14 -27.06 -26.83
CA GLN A 28 12.50 -26.36 -25.59
C GLN A 28 11.39 -26.58 -24.56
N TYR A 29 11.76 -26.98 -23.34
CA TYR A 29 10.80 -27.31 -22.29
C TYR A 29 10.88 -26.30 -21.15
N ASP A 30 9.72 -25.81 -20.71
CA ASP A 30 9.50 -25.15 -19.43
C ASP A 30 8.47 -25.96 -18.64
N VAL A 31 8.97 -27.02 -18.01
CA VAL A 31 8.11 -28.00 -17.30
C VAL A 31 7.40 -27.35 -16.11
N GLY A 32 7.98 -26.30 -15.51
CA GLY A 32 7.33 -25.55 -14.42
C GLY A 32 6.04 -24.86 -14.85
N ASN A 33 5.96 -24.42 -16.11
CA ASN A 33 4.76 -23.86 -16.72
C ASN A 33 3.99 -24.87 -17.60
N LEU A 34 4.39 -26.16 -17.59
CA LEU A 34 3.85 -27.20 -18.47
C LEU A 34 3.86 -26.78 -19.94
N LEU A 35 4.94 -26.14 -20.37
CA LEU A 35 5.08 -25.55 -21.70
C LEU A 35 6.18 -26.28 -22.49
N ALA A 36 5.88 -26.56 -23.75
CA ALA A 36 6.85 -27.03 -24.72
C ALA A 36 6.82 -26.14 -25.96
N THR A 37 7.97 -25.60 -26.36
CA THR A 37 8.12 -24.78 -27.56
C THR A 37 8.77 -25.59 -28.67
N ASP A 38 8.02 -25.77 -29.74
CA ASP A 38 8.48 -26.44 -30.95
C ASP A 38 9.04 -25.41 -31.94
N LEU A 39 10.33 -25.54 -32.26
CA LEU A 39 11.05 -24.66 -33.18
C LEU A 39 11.13 -25.22 -34.61
N ASN A 40 10.56 -26.41 -34.86
CA ASN A 40 10.54 -27.00 -36.18
C ASN A 40 9.65 -26.19 -37.14
N PRO A 41 10.05 -26.04 -38.42
CA PRO A 41 9.28 -25.31 -39.41
C PRO A 41 7.94 -26.02 -39.69
N LEU A 42 6.90 -25.25 -39.97
CA LEU A 42 5.56 -25.76 -40.26
C LEU A 42 5.42 -26.02 -41.77
N ASP A 43 4.80 -27.15 -42.14
CA ASP A 43 4.41 -27.40 -43.53
C ASP A 43 3.18 -26.55 -43.90
N HIS A 44 3.43 -25.48 -44.64
CA HIS A 44 2.39 -24.56 -45.12
C HIS A 44 1.37 -25.22 -46.06
N HIS A 45 1.77 -26.24 -46.83
CA HIS A 45 0.88 -26.89 -47.79
C HIS A 45 -0.10 -27.84 -47.06
N ALA A 46 0.40 -28.66 -46.16
CA ALA A 46 -0.43 -29.51 -45.30
C ALA A 46 -1.38 -28.67 -44.42
N MET A 47 -0.89 -27.54 -43.89
CA MET A 47 -1.69 -26.64 -43.06
C MET A 47 -2.86 -25.98 -43.82
N LYS A 48 -2.71 -25.72 -45.13
CA LYS A 48 -3.79 -25.16 -45.95
C LYS A 48 -4.80 -26.22 -46.41
N SER A 49 -4.31 -27.42 -46.76
CA SER A 49 -5.15 -28.48 -47.32
C SER A 49 -5.92 -29.27 -46.25
N ARG A 50 -5.27 -29.64 -45.14
CA ARG A 50 -5.83 -30.46 -44.05
C ARG A 50 -5.47 -29.88 -42.70
N ARG A 51 -5.95 -28.66 -42.45
CA ARG A 51 -5.59 -27.86 -41.27
C ARG A 51 -5.76 -28.61 -39.95
N ASP A 52 -6.96 -29.12 -39.68
CA ASP A 52 -7.29 -29.66 -38.36
C ASP A 52 -6.57 -30.99 -38.08
N GLU A 53 -6.48 -31.86 -39.08
CA GLU A 53 -5.74 -33.13 -38.97
C GLU A 53 -4.24 -32.88 -38.72
N TYR A 54 -3.65 -31.94 -39.48
CA TYR A 54 -2.25 -31.56 -39.33
C TYR A 54 -1.97 -30.96 -37.94
N LEU A 55 -2.77 -29.99 -37.50
CA LEU A 55 -2.61 -29.36 -36.18
C LEU A 55 -2.82 -30.34 -35.04
N LYS A 56 -3.80 -31.25 -35.16
CA LYS A 56 -4.04 -32.30 -34.17
C LYS A 56 -2.88 -33.30 -34.10
N GLY A 57 -2.33 -33.70 -35.25
CA GLY A 57 -1.12 -34.53 -35.32
C GLY A 57 0.05 -33.85 -34.62
N LEU A 58 0.36 -32.61 -35.00
CA LEU A 58 1.45 -31.83 -34.41
C LEU A 58 1.26 -31.62 -32.89
N ALA A 59 0.04 -31.33 -32.45
CA ALA A 59 -0.27 -31.18 -31.04
C ALA A 59 -0.11 -32.50 -30.27
N ARG A 60 -0.55 -33.63 -30.84
CA ARG A 60 -0.35 -34.98 -30.25
C ARG A 60 1.12 -35.29 -30.08
N ASP A 61 1.93 -35.00 -31.10
CA ASP A 61 3.38 -35.21 -31.09
C ASP A 61 4.06 -34.41 -29.97
N ASN A 62 3.75 -33.11 -29.89
CA ASN A 62 4.35 -32.19 -28.92
C ASN A 62 3.90 -32.48 -27.48
N THR A 63 2.62 -32.82 -27.29
CA THR A 63 2.08 -33.20 -25.97
C THR A 63 2.66 -34.51 -25.49
N GLN A 64 2.87 -35.50 -26.37
CA GLN A 64 3.53 -36.76 -26.00
C GLN A 64 4.94 -36.50 -25.45
N LEU A 65 5.72 -35.67 -26.13
CA LEU A 65 7.08 -35.31 -25.69
C LEU A 65 7.08 -34.57 -24.34
N LEU A 66 6.13 -33.64 -24.15
CA LEU A 66 5.99 -32.92 -22.88
C LEU A 66 5.61 -33.86 -21.73
N ILE A 67 4.63 -34.76 -21.94
CA ILE A 67 4.21 -35.75 -20.94
C ILE A 67 5.37 -36.70 -20.60
N ASN A 68 6.13 -37.14 -21.61
CA ASN A 68 7.32 -37.98 -21.39
C ASN A 68 8.33 -37.26 -20.47
N LYS A 69 8.51 -35.94 -20.61
CA LYS A 69 9.39 -35.15 -19.73
C LYS A 69 8.82 -35.00 -18.31
N ILE A 70 7.51 -34.84 -18.15
CA ILE A 70 6.87 -34.75 -16.83
C ILE A 70 7.07 -36.08 -16.06
N TRP A 71 6.89 -37.22 -16.71
CA TRP A 71 7.06 -38.53 -16.05
C TRP A 71 8.52 -38.93 -15.79
N GLN A 72 9.50 -38.16 -16.28
CA GLN A 72 10.92 -38.31 -15.92
C GLN A 72 11.24 -37.61 -14.58
N LEU A 73 10.35 -36.75 -14.06
CA LEU A 73 10.53 -36.04 -12.80
C LEU A 73 10.28 -36.95 -11.58
N PRO A 74 10.81 -36.60 -10.39
CA PRO A 74 10.56 -37.35 -9.17
C PRO A 74 9.06 -37.39 -8.86
N VAL A 75 8.57 -38.61 -8.63
CA VAL A 75 7.17 -38.91 -8.34
C VAL A 75 7.03 -39.25 -6.86
N GLU A 76 6.20 -38.52 -6.14
CA GLU A 76 5.84 -38.78 -4.75
C GLU A 76 4.45 -39.42 -4.68
N LYS A 77 4.29 -40.42 -3.82
CA LYS A 77 2.99 -41.05 -3.54
C LYS A 77 2.54 -40.63 -2.15
N ALA A 78 1.62 -39.68 -2.07
CA ALA A 78 1.02 -39.21 -0.81
C ALA A 78 -0.49 -39.45 -0.84
N ASP A 79 -1.04 -40.02 0.24
CA ASP A 79 -2.49 -40.25 0.44
C ASP A 79 -3.19 -40.97 -0.72
N GLY A 80 -2.51 -41.90 -1.38
CA GLY A 80 -3.05 -42.65 -2.52
C GLY A 80 -3.08 -41.87 -3.84
N MET A 81 -2.56 -40.64 -3.86
CA MET A 81 -2.38 -39.83 -5.07
C MET A 81 -0.93 -39.88 -5.54
N ILE A 82 -0.74 -39.79 -6.86
CA ILE A 82 0.57 -39.72 -7.51
C ILE A 82 0.83 -38.25 -7.82
N LEU A 83 1.78 -37.64 -7.13
CA LEU A 83 2.20 -36.26 -7.32
C LEU A 83 3.57 -36.22 -8.01
N VAL A 84 3.78 -35.19 -8.83
CA VAL A 84 5.06 -34.93 -9.49
C VAL A 84 5.54 -33.56 -9.02
N GLU A 85 6.76 -33.50 -8.49
CA GLU A 85 7.36 -32.22 -8.11
C GLU A 85 7.85 -31.48 -9.35
N LEU A 86 7.17 -30.40 -9.71
CA LEU A 86 7.55 -29.56 -10.85
C LEU A 86 8.70 -28.60 -10.49
N PRO A 87 9.67 -28.39 -11.38
CA PRO A 87 10.73 -27.41 -11.16
C PRO A 87 10.18 -25.98 -11.18
N THR A 88 10.97 -25.04 -10.67
CA THR A 88 10.64 -23.61 -10.79
C THR A 88 10.53 -23.20 -12.26
N PRO A 89 9.51 -22.43 -12.66
CA PRO A 89 9.34 -21.97 -14.04
C PRO A 89 10.56 -21.23 -14.58
N SER A 90 10.98 -21.58 -15.80
CA SER A 90 12.12 -20.92 -16.47
C SER A 90 11.72 -19.63 -17.18
N THR A 91 10.49 -19.56 -17.70
CA THR A 91 9.99 -18.37 -18.39
C THR A 91 9.71 -17.25 -17.39
N VAL A 92 10.48 -16.16 -17.47
CA VAL A 92 10.31 -14.98 -16.61
C VAL A 92 9.10 -14.17 -17.07
N LEU A 93 8.03 -14.21 -16.29
CA LEU A 93 6.82 -13.41 -16.53
C LEU A 93 6.85 -12.09 -15.75
N PRO A 94 6.34 -10.99 -16.33
CA PRO A 94 6.23 -9.72 -15.62
C PRO A 94 5.25 -9.84 -14.44
N ARG A 95 5.60 -9.20 -13.32
CA ARG A 95 4.72 -9.17 -12.15
C ARG A 95 3.53 -8.26 -12.40
N GLU A 96 2.34 -8.68 -11.95
CA GLU A 96 1.14 -7.83 -11.92
C GLU A 96 1.34 -6.59 -11.05
N LYS A 97 1.97 -6.78 -9.88
CA LYS A 97 2.18 -5.73 -8.88
C LYS A 97 3.66 -5.43 -8.68
N PRO A 98 4.03 -4.15 -8.51
CA PRO A 98 5.38 -3.77 -8.16
C PRO A 98 5.79 -4.44 -6.86
N ILE A 99 7.09 -4.64 -6.70
CA ILE A 99 7.65 -5.21 -5.47
C ILE A 99 7.22 -4.31 -4.29
N PRO A 100 6.69 -4.88 -3.19
CA PRO A 100 6.35 -4.11 -2.01
C PRO A 100 7.54 -3.28 -1.57
N LYS A 101 7.37 -1.95 -1.55
CA LYS A 101 8.45 -1.05 -1.11
C LYS A 101 8.75 -1.32 0.36
N PRO A 102 10.02 -1.36 0.77
CA PRO A 102 10.36 -1.47 2.18
C PRO A 102 9.69 -0.34 2.96
N LYS A 103 9.15 -0.65 4.13
CA LYS A 103 8.48 0.34 4.98
C LYS A 103 9.51 1.42 5.36
N GLY A 104 9.16 2.68 5.14
CA GLY A 104 9.98 3.79 5.62
C GLY A 104 10.09 3.76 7.14
N LEU A 105 11.27 4.06 7.68
CA LEU A 105 11.54 4.11 9.11
C LEU A 105 10.63 5.13 9.79
N THR A 106 10.01 4.75 10.91
CA THR A 106 9.21 5.68 11.73
C THR A 106 10.11 6.66 12.47
N ALA A 107 9.56 7.81 12.90
CA ALA A 107 10.34 8.80 13.66
C ALA A 107 10.95 8.22 14.96
N TRP A 108 10.26 7.26 15.57
CA TRP A 108 10.78 6.55 16.75
C TRP A 108 11.88 5.57 16.36
N GLU A 109 11.75 4.83 15.26
CA GLU A 109 12.81 3.94 14.78
C GLU A 109 14.07 4.70 14.37
N THR A 110 13.93 5.86 13.73
CA THR A 110 15.08 6.73 13.43
C THR A 110 15.79 7.19 14.71
N PHE A 111 15.02 7.53 15.75
CA PHE A 111 15.56 7.93 17.05
C PHE A 111 16.21 6.74 17.78
N ALA A 112 15.53 5.60 17.82
CA ALA A 112 16.03 4.38 18.46
C ALA A 112 17.32 3.89 17.80
N LYS A 113 17.40 3.94 16.46
CA LYS A 113 18.61 3.63 15.70
C LYS A 113 19.75 4.60 16.03
N ALA A 114 19.47 5.90 16.07
CA ALA A 114 20.47 6.93 16.41
C ALA A 114 20.99 6.81 17.85
N LYS A 115 20.14 6.37 18.79
CA LYS A 115 20.48 6.16 20.20
C LYS A 115 20.96 4.75 20.51
N GLY A 116 21.00 3.84 19.54
CA GLY A 116 21.37 2.43 19.76
C GLY A 116 20.39 1.66 20.65
N ILE A 117 19.14 2.12 20.78
CA ILE A 117 18.12 1.47 21.60
C ILE A 117 17.66 0.19 20.90
N LYS A 118 18.02 -0.96 21.46
CA LYS A 118 17.60 -2.28 20.96
C LYS A 118 16.21 -2.63 21.49
N ASN A 119 15.33 -3.08 20.60
CA ASN A 119 14.02 -3.60 20.98
C ASN A 119 14.19 -4.93 21.73
N ARG A 120 13.55 -5.08 22.90
CA ARG A 120 13.58 -6.30 23.72
C ARG A 120 12.15 -6.83 23.88
N LYS A 121 11.98 -8.15 23.73
CA LYS A 121 10.69 -8.81 23.99
C LYS A 121 10.37 -8.71 25.48
N ARG A 122 9.17 -8.21 25.80
CA ARG A 122 8.64 -8.18 27.17
C ARG A 122 7.62 -9.30 27.36
N SER A 123 7.57 -9.89 28.55
CA SER A 123 6.57 -10.91 28.91
C SER A 123 5.16 -10.31 28.98
N ARG A 124 4.16 -11.16 28.65
CA ARG A 124 2.74 -10.80 28.79
C ARG A 124 2.31 -10.74 30.25
N MET A 125 2.78 -11.69 31.07
CA MET A 125 2.48 -11.76 32.50
C MET A 125 3.55 -11.00 33.29
N VAL A 126 3.11 -10.27 34.32
CA VAL A 126 3.91 -9.53 35.27
C VAL A 126 3.40 -9.91 36.66
N PHE A 127 4.32 -10.19 37.58
CA PHE A 127 3.97 -10.52 38.95
C PHE A 127 3.50 -9.26 39.67
N ASP A 128 2.31 -9.32 40.27
CA ASP A 128 1.74 -8.26 41.09
C ASP A 128 2.13 -8.52 42.55
N GLU A 129 2.97 -7.66 43.12
CA GLU A 129 3.52 -7.84 44.48
C GLU A 129 2.44 -7.75 45.56
N SER A 130 1.41 -6.93 45.34
CA SER A 130 0.31 -6.75 46.30
C SER A 130 -0.60 -7.96 46.39
N GLY A 131 -0.91 -8.58 45.25
CA GLY A 131 -1.79 -9.75 45.15
C GLY A 131 -1.06 -11.09 45.14
N GLN A 132 0.28 -11.09 45.12
CA GLN A 132 1.15 -12.26 44.92
C GLN A 132 0.71 -13.15 43.73
N GLU A 133 0.14 -12.55 42.68
CA GLU A 133 -0.43 -13.25 41.53
C GLU A 133 0.21 -12.77 40.23
N TRP A 134 0.36 -13.69 39.27
CA TRP A 134 0.74 -13.33 37.91
C TRP A 134 -0.44 -12.73 37.17
N LYS A 135 -0.40 -11.42 36.94
CA LYS A 135 -1.41 -10.71 36.16
C LYS A 135 -0.89 -10.29 34.80
N PRO A 136 -1.76 -10.16 33.78
CA PRO A 136 -1.35 -9.65 32.48
C PRO A 136 -0.92 -8.17 32.57
N ARG A 137 0.09 -7.78 31.79
CA ARG A 137 0.56 -6.39 31.68
C ARG A 137 -0.47 -5.45 31.05
N TRP A 138 -1.36 -5.99 30.21
CA TRP A 138 -2.42 -5.27 29.51
C TRP A 138 -3.59 -6.21 29.23
N GLY A 139 -4.81 -5.67 29.07
CA GLY A 139 -6.03 -6.45 28.85
C GLY A 139 -6.90 -6.57 30.10
N TYR A 140 -7.71 -7.63 30.16
CA TYR A 140 -8.61 -7.93 31.27
C TYR A 140 -7.82 -8.33 32.53
N LYS A 141 -8.22 -7.82 33.71
CA LYS A 141 -7.55 -8.04 35.01
C LYS A 141 -6.05 -7.74 34.97
N ARG A 142 -5.67 -6.66 34.29
CA ARG A 142 -4.27 -6.27 34.15
C ARG A 142 -3.69 -5.78 35.47
N VAL A 143 -2.36 -5.84 35.58
CA VAL A 143 -1.62 -5.14 36.64
C VAL A 143 -2.00 -3.64 36.60
N ASP A 144 -2.23 -3.05 37.77
CA ASP A 144 -2.62 -1.64 37.97
C ASP A 144 -3.89 -1.22 37.20
N ASP A 145 -4.98 -1.98 37.33
CA ASP A 145 -6.26 -1.56 36.74
C ASP A 145 -6.81 -0.33 37.48
N PRO A 146 -7.08 0.81 36.79
CA PRO A 146 -7.67 1.98 37.43
C PRO A 146 -9.05 1.72 38.04
N LYS A 147 -9.77 0.66 37.63
CA LYS A 147 -11.07 0.29 38.21
C LYS A 147 -10.96 -0.33 39.60
N ASP A 148 -9.83 -0.95 39.92
CA ASP A 148 -9.61 -1.61 41.21
C ASP A 148 -9.15 -0.59 42.29
N LYS A 149 -8.81 0.64 41.88
CA LYS A 149 -8.41 1.72 42.77
C LYS A 149 -9.64 2.40 43.35
N TRP A 150 -9.88 2.20 44.63
CA TRP A 150 -11.00 2.80 45.38
C TRP A 150 -10.69 4.19 45.95
N MET A 151 -9.41 4.57 46.03
CA MET A 151 -8.96 5.87 46.54
C MET A 151 -7.73 6.35 45.77
N ILE A 152 -7.64 7.67 45.56
CA ILE A 152 -6.47 8.35 44.98
C ILE A 152 -5.99 9.37 46.00
N GLU A 153 -4.74 9.27 46.41
CA GLU A 153 -4.10 10.27 47.26
C GLU A 153 -3.90 11.57 46.47
N ILE A 154 -4.37 12.68 47.05
CA ILE A 154 -4.24 14.01 46.45
C ILE A 154 -2.87 14.57 46.83
N PRO A 155 -2.04 15.00 45.85
CA PRO A 155 -0.76 15.65 46.16
C PRO A 155 -0.96 16.94 46.95
N ASP A 156 -0.08 17.23 47.92
CA ASP A 156 -0.19 18.36 48.87
C ASP A 156 -0.36 19.77 48.26
N ARG A 157 -0.11 19.95 46.96
CA ARG A 157 -0.22 21.23 46.23
C ARG A 157 -1.32 21.25 45.16
N ALA A 158 -2.12 20.19 45.09
CA ALA A 158 -3.15 20.04 44.08
C ALA A 158 -4.53 20.44 44.65
N ASP A 159 -5.43 20.90 43.79
CA ASP A 159 -6.74 21.41 44.22
C ASP A 159 -7.60 20.25 44.77
N PRO A 160 -8.03 20.29 46.04
CA PRO A 160 -8.86 19.23 46.62
C PRO A 160 -10.27 19.13 46.02
N TYR A 161 -10.74 20.15 45.29
CA TYR A 161 -12.10 20.20 44.76
C TYR A 161 -12.25 19.61 43.35
N GLU A 162 -11.16 19.17 42.71
CA GLU A 162 -11.19 18.56 41.39
C GLU A 162 -11.32 17.04 41.44
N ASP A 163 -12.04 16.44 40.47
CA ASP A 163 -12.14 14.98 40.36
C ASP A 163 -10.88 14.38 39.70
N TYR A 164 -10.03 13.76 40.52
CA TYR A 164 -8.80 13.12 40.06
C TYR A 164 -9.03 11.86 39.22
N PHE A 165 -10.16 11.16 39.36
CA PHE A 165 -10.50 10.02 38.51
C PHE A 165 -10.81 10.49 37.09
N GLU A 166 -11.59 11.56 36.97
CA GLU A 166 -11.90 12.18 35.68
C GLU A 166 -10.62 12.69 35.00
N LYS A 167 -9.77 13.41 35.75
CA LYS A 167 -8.46 13.86 35.24
C LYS A 167 -7.58 12.73 34.72
N GLN A 168 -7.45 11.62 35.46
CA GLN A 168 -6.68 10.46 34.97
C GLN A 168 -7.30 9.86 33.69
N ALA A 169 -8.62 9.83 33.58
CA ALA A 169 -9.33 9.36 32.39
C ALA A 169 -9.08 10.29 31.19
N GLU A 170 -9.13 11.60 31.38
CA GLU A 170 -8.82 12.61 30.36
C GLU A 170 -7.36 12.51 29.89
N GLU A 171 -6.40 12.46 30.82
CA GLU A 171 -4.98 12.28 30.48
C GLU A 171 -4.75 11.01 29.66
N LYS A 172 -5.44 9.91 29.99
CA LYS A 172 -5.36 8.66 29.24
C LYS A 172 -5.92 8.84 27.82
N LYS A 173 -7.08 9.48 27.67
CA LYS A 173 -7.66 9.81 26.36
C LYS A 173 -6.70 10.67 25.55
N GLU A 174 -6.07 11.67 26.15
CA GLU A 174 -5.07 12.51 25.50
C GLU A 174 -3.84 11.73 25.06
N LYS A 175 -3.29 10.85 25.92
CA LYS A 175 -2.13 10.01 25.58
C LYS A 175 -2.44 9.10 24.38
N ILE A 176 -3.65 8.53 24.34
CA ILE A 176 -4.13 7.73 23.20
C ILE A 176 -4.25 8.60 21.94
N ALA A 177 -4.88 9.77 22.04
CA ALA A 177 -5.04 10.70 20.91
C ALA A 177 -3.69 11.18 20.37
N LYS A 178 -2.72 11.51 21.26
CA LYS A 178 -1.35 11.88 20.88
C LYS A 178 -0.64 10.73 20.16
N ASN A 179 -0.85 9.48 20.57
CA ASN A 179 -0.27 8.31 19.90
C ASN A 179 -0.88 8.12 18.49
N GLU A 180 -2.20 8.20 18.36
CA GLU A 180 -2.86 8.06 17.06
C GLU A 180 -2.47 9.20 16.10
N TYR A 181 -2.37 10.43 16.61
CA TYR A 181 -1.85 11.57 15.85
C TYR A 181 -0.44 11.30 15.30
N LYS A 182 0.47 10.77 16.14
CA LYS A 182 1.84 10.41 15.72
C LYS A 182 1.84 9.27 14.70
N ARG A 183 0.97 8.27 14.86
CA ARG A 183 0.78 7.17 13.90
C ARG A 183 0.34 7.70 12.54
N LEU A 184 -0.70 8.53 12.49
CA LEU A 184 -1.19 9.16 11.26
C LEU A 184 -0.12 10.05 10.61
N LYS A 185 0.65 10.80 11.41
CA LYS A 185 1.77 11.62 10.91
C LYS A 185 2.88 10.76 10.29
N ASN A 186 3.20 9.60 10.85
CA ASN A 186 4.18 8.68 10.27
C ASN A 186 3.66 8.04 8.97
N ILE A 187 2.40 7.59 8.94
CA ILE A 187 1.77 7.06 7.72
C ILE A 187 1.77 8.10 6.61
N SER A 188 1.41 9.34 6.94
CA SER A 188 1.43 10.48 6.01
C SER A 188 2.82 10.74 5.41
N ARG A 189 3.90 10.52 6.18
CA ARG A 189 5.28 10.72 5.70
C ARG A 189 5.72 9.59 4.75
N THR A 190 5.30 8.37 5.03
CA THR A 190 5.71 7.18 4.25
C THR A 190 4.91 7.03 2.95
N GLN A 191 3.66 7.50 2.91
CA GLN A 191 2.83 7.53 1.71
C GLN A 191 3.31 8.63 0.74
N LYS A 192 4.44 8.40 0.07
CA LYS A 192 4.99 9.26 -0.99
C LYS A 192 4.15 9.15 -2.27
N GLY A 193 3.02 9.86 -2.23
CA GLY A 193 2.19 10.32 -3.35
C GLY A 193 1.60 11.72 -3.08
N GLY A 194 2.04 12.39 -2.01
CA GLY A 194 1.87 13.84 -1.81
C GLY A 194 0.45 14.36 -1.66
N ARG A 195 -0.56 13.52 -1.37
CA ARG A 195 -1.95 13.99 -1.19
C ARG A 195 -2.73 13.16 -0.15
N LEU A 196 -2.33 13.21 1.11
CA LEU A 196 -3.39 13.43 2.09
C LEU A 196 -3.79 14.90 1.90
N LYS A 197 -4.98 15.14 1.32
CA LYS A 197 -5.51 16.48 0.95
C LYS A 197 -5.59 17.47 2.13
N ALA A 198 -5.30 17.03 3.35
CA ALA A 198 -5.25 17.88 4.52
C ALA A 198 -4.01 17.54 5.35
N PRO A 199 -3.05 18.46 5.55
CA PRO A 199 -2.12 18.33 6.66
C PRO A 199 -2.96 18.22 7.94
N LEU A 200 -2.68 17.25 8.81
CA LEU A 200 -3.33 17.22 10.13
C LEU A 200 -3.15 18.60 10.78
N PRO A 201 -4.20 19.19 11.37
CA PRO A 201 -4.06 20.47 12.02
C PRO A 201 -2.92 20.37 13.06
N PRO A 202 -2.05 21.39 13.14
CA PRO A 202 -1.07 21.46 14.21
C PRO A 202 -1.80 21.42 15.57
N PRO A 203 -1.20 20.81 16.60
CA PRO A 203 -1.76 20.88 17.94
C PRO A 203 -1.94 22.35 18.34
N LEU A 204 -3.09 22.67 18.94
CA LEU A 204 -3.37 24.00 19.48
C LEU A 204 -2.34 24.30 20.57
N THR A 205 -1.39 25.17 20.26
CA THR A 205 -0.38 25.67 21.21
C THR A 205 -0.59 27.18 21.36
N LYS A 206 -0.08 27.77 22.45
CA LYS A 206 -0.27 29.21 22.72
C LYS A 206 0.43 30.10 21.67
N ASP A 207 1.47 29.60 21.02
CA ASP A 207 2.34 30.37 20.12
C ASP A 207 1.96 30.24 18.63
N MET A 208 0.70 29.96 18.35
CA MET A 208 0.23 29.68 16.98
C MET A 208 0.13 30.96 16.15
N SER A 209 0.70 30.94 14.94
CA SER A 209 0.58 32.05 13.99
C SER A 209 -0.89 32.28 13.59
N LYS A 210 -1.28 33.54 13.36
CA LYS A 210 -2.62 33.93 12.87
C LYS A 210 -3.08 33.08 11.68
N TYR A 211 -2.18 32.75 10.75
CA TYR A 211 -2.50 31.89 9.60
C TYR A 211 -2.84 30.45 10.00
N GLN A 212 -2.12 29.91 10.97
CA GLN A 212 -2.34 28.55 11.42
C GLN A 212 -3.64 28.43 12.24
N LEU A 213 -3.97 29.46 13.03
CA LEU A 213 -5.24 29.56 13.76
C LEU A 213 -6.42 29.65 12.80
N THR A 214 -6.38 30.52 11.79
CA THR A 214 -7.46 30.64 10.80
C THR A 214 -7.64 29.36 9.99
N HIS A 215 -6.55 28.69 9.62
CA HIS A 215 -6.60 27.41 8.92
C HIS A 215 -7.15 26.27 9.80
N ALA A 216 -6.79 26.21 11.09
CA ALA A 216 -7.34 25.25 12.03
C ALA A 216 -8.85 25.47 12.25
N LEU A 217 -9.26 26.74 12.39
CA LEU A 217 -10.65 27.13 12.55
C LEU A 217 -11.49 26.76 11.32
N GLY A 218 -10.98 27.02 10.11
CA GLY A 218 -11.64 26.61 8.87
C GLY A 218 -11.85 25.09 8.78
N LYS A 219 -10.86 24.30 9.19
CA LYS A 219 -10.98 22.83 9.25
C LYS A 219 -11.96 22.34 10.32
N ALA A 220 -11.96 22.96 11.50
CA ALA A 220 -12.90 22.63 12.56
C ALA A 220 -14.35 22.84 12.10
N LYS A 221 -14.62 23.95 11.39
CA LYS A 221 -15.93 24.21 10.80
C LYS A 221 -16.34 23.18 9.76
N GLU A 222 -15.43 22.80 8.86
CA GLU A 222 -15.68 21.76 7.86
C GLU A 222 -15.96 20.39 8.51
N ALA A 223 -15.21 20.03 9.55
CA ALA A 223 -15.42 18.80 10.30
C ALA A 223 -16.77 18.79 11.03
N THR A 224 -17.17 19.92 11.62
CA THR A 224 -18.46 20.00 12.32
C THR A 224 -19.62 19.97 11.31
N ALA A 225 -19.47 20.63 10.16
CA ALA A 225 -20.42 20.52 9.05
C ALA A 225 -20.59 19.09 8.56
N SER A 226 -19.51 18.30 8.50
CA SER A 226 -19.56 16.88 8.11
C SER A 226 -20.35 16.00 9.09
N ILE A 227 -20.47 16.42 10.36
CA ILE A 227 -21.25 15.72 11.39
C ILE A 227 -22.69 16.26 11.53
N GLY A 228 -23.10 17.17 10.62
CA GLY A 228 -24.44 17.77 10.60
C GLY A 228 -24.65 18.88 11.63
N LYS A 229 -23.59 19.31 12.33
CA LYS A 229 -23.65 20.40 13.32
C LYS A 229 -22.88 21.61 12.76
N PHE A 230 -23.56 22.72 12.52
CA PHE A 230 -22.91 23.91 11.96
C PHE A 230 -22.52 24.87 13.09
N THR A 231 -21.22 25.05 13.32
CA THR A 231 -20.72 26.08 14.25
C THR A 231 -21.08 27.46 13.74
N LYS A 232 -21.69 28.30 14.58
CA LYS A 232 -22.04 29.69 14.24
C LYS A 232 -20.78 30.48 13.88
N SER A 233 -20.86 31.32 12.85
CA SER A 233 -19.77 32.22 12.47
C SER A 233 -19.78 33.47 13.35
N LEU A 234 -18.60 33.99 13.69
CA LEU A 234 -18.46 35.25 14.42
C LEU A 234 -18.65 36.45 13.46
N PRO A 235 -19.07 37.63 13.96
CA PRO A 235 -19.39 38.80 13.13
C PRO A 235 -18.27 39.25 12.19
N ASP A 236 -17.01 39.21 12.64
CA ASP A 236 -15.84 39.67 11.86
C ASP A 236 -14.97 38.51 11.34
N GLU A 237 -15.54 37.32 11.20
CA GLU A 237 -14.76 36.18 10.76
C GLU A 237 -14.49 36.23 9.24
N PRO A 238 -13.22 36.17 8.79
CA PRO A 238 -12.91 36.20 7.38
C PRO A 238 -13.47 34.95 6.68
N VAL A 239 -14.46 35.13 5.81
CA VAL A 239 -15.02 34.05 5.00
C VAL A 239 -13.92 33.51 4.07
N PRO A 240 -13.56 32.22 4.14
CA PRO A 240 -12.55 31.67 3.25
C PRO A 240 -13.05 31.79 1.81
N LYS A 241 -12.26 32.46 0.95
CA LYS A 241 -12.51 32.51 -0.50
C LYS A 241 -12.40 31.08 -1.03
N ARG A 242 -13.53 30.37 -1.12
CA ARG A 242 -13.57 29.05 -1.76
C ARG A 242 -13.12 29.23 -3.20
N ALA A 243 -12.07 28.52 -3.59
CA ALA A 243 -11.71 28.43 -4.99
C ALA A 243 -12.96 27.96 -5.75
N LYS A 244 -13.35 28.67 -6.82
CA LYS A 244 -14.44 28.23 -7.70
C LYS A 244 -14.10 26.79 -8.09
N LYS A 245 -14.88 25.81 -7.60
CA LYS A 245 -14.76 24.43 -8.05
C LYS A 245 -15.00 24.49 -9.56
N THR A 246 -13.96 24.22 -10.35
CA THR A 246 -14.13 24.04 -11.79
C THR A 246 -15.10 22.90 -11.93
N GLN A 247 -16.32 23.19 -12.41
CA GLN A 247 -17.25 22.14 -12.77
C GLN A 247 -16.60 21.40 -13.93
N VAL A 248 -16.15 20.17 -13.68
CA VAL A 248 -15.72 19.29 -14.76
C VAL A 248 -16.97 18.99 -15.56
N GLY A 249 -16.95 19.27 -16.86
CA GLY A 249 -18.08 18.99 -17.73
C GLY A 249 -18.40 17.48 -17.80
N PRO A 250 -19.58 17.10 -18.29
CA PRO A 250 -19.91 15.70 -18.56
C PRO A 250 -18.90 15.05 -19.51
N VAL A 251 -18.65 13.76 -19.33
CA VAL A 251 -17.64 12.97 -20.10
C VAL A 251 -18.07 12.75 -21.56
N ALA A 252 -19.37 12.73 -21.82
CA ALA A 252 -19.95 12.74 -23.15
C ALA A 252 -20.91 13.93 -23.21
N GLY A 253 -20.44 15.05 -23.76
CA GLY A 253 -21.22 16.28 -23.92
C GLY A 253 -21.36 16.71 -25.37
N ASP A 254 -21.62 18.01 -25.57
CA ASP A 254 -21.65 18.64 -26.89
C ASP A 254 -20.25 18.63 -27.54
N MET A 255 -20.10 17.81 -28.59
CA MET A 255 -18.86 17.64 -29.35
C MET A 255 -18.32 18.94 -29.94
N ALA A 256 -19.20 19.92 -30.24
CA ALA A 256 -18.78 21.22 -30.74
C ALA A 256 -18.10 22.06 -29.66
N ALA A 257 -18.66 22.05 -28.44
CA ALA A 257 -18.09 22.73 -27.30
C ALA A 257 -16.74 22.12 -26.87
N GLU A 258 -16.60 20.78 -26.95
CA GLU A 258 -15.34 20.09 -26.66
C GLU A 258 -14.25 20.42 -27.69
N ARG A 259 -14.57 20.38 -28.99
CA ARG A 259 -13.62 20.78 -30.05
C ARG A 259 -13.14 22.22 -29.87
N LYS A 260 -14.04 23.14 -29.51
CA LYS A 260 -13.69 24.56 -29.27
C LYS A 260 -12.71 24.72 -28.10
N LYS A 261 -12.96 24.04 -26.97
CA LYS A 261 -12.05 24.04 -25.81
C LYS A 261 -10.68 23.45 -26.17
N ASN A 262 -10.67 22.34 -26.90
CA ASN A 262 -9.42 21.69 -27.33
C ASN A 262 -8.60 22.58 -28.28
N LEU A 263 -9.28 23.28 -29.20
CA LEU A 263 -8.65 24.26 -30.08
C LEU A 263 -8.10 25.47 -29.31
N GLU A 264 -8.81 25.95 -28.29
CA GLU A 264 -8.34 27.04 -27.43
C GLU A 264 -7.06 26.63 -26.67
N ILE A 265 -7.04 25.42 -26.09
CA ILE A 265 -5.87 24.85 -25.43
C ILE A 265 -4.70 24.73 -26.43
N LEU A 266 -4.94 24.16 -27.62
CA LEU A 266 -3.93 24.07 -28.68
C LEU A 266 -3.38 25.45 -29.07
N SER A 267 -4.25 26.45 -29.21
CA SER A 267 -3.84 27.82 -29.54
C SER A 267 -2.98 28.44 -28.43
N SER A 268 -3.25 28.13 -27.17
CA SER A 268 -2.46 28.61 -26.03
C SER A 268 -1.08 27.96 -25.96
N VAL A 269 -0.99 26.66 -26.28
CA VAL A 269 0.27 25.89 -26.30
C VAL A 269 1.14 26.31 -27.49
N THR A 270 0.54 26.43 -28.68
CA THR A 270 1.24 26.81 -29.91
C THR A 270 1.74 28.25 -29.89
N LYS A 271 0.98 29.18 -29.30
CA LYS A 271 1.39 30.58 -29.21
C LYS A 271 2.51 30.85 -28.20
N ARG A 272 2.98 29.84 -27.42
CA ARG A 272 3.99 29.98 -26.34
C ARG A 272 3.84 31.31 -25.58
N LYS A 273 2.61 31.71 -25.28
CA LYS A 273 2.36 32.97 -24.57
C LYS A 273 2.76 32.70 -23.13
N GLU A 274 3.88 33.24 -22.68
CA GLU A 274 4.25 33.20 -21.28
C GLU A 274 3.12 33.88 -20.48
N VAL A 275 2.25 33.07 -19.87
CA VAL A 275 1.20 33.57 -18.97
C VAL A 275 1.86 33.88 -17.62
N VAL A 276 2.87 34.74 -17.63
CA VAL A 276 3.47 35.27 -16.42
C VAL A 276 2.84 36.64 -16.20
N ASP A 277 1.89 36.67 -15.28
CA ASP A 277 1.28 37.90 -14.79
C ASP A 277 2.34 38.67 -13.98
N ALA A 278 3.11 39.52 -14.68
CA ALA A 278 4.30 40.19 -14.15
C ALA A 278 3.98 41.08 -12.94
N GLU A 279 2.84 41.75 -12.94
CA GLU A 279 2.36 42.56 -11.81
C GLU A 279 2.12 41.69 -10.58
N LYS A 280 1.51 40.52 -10.75
CA LYS A 280 1.27 39.57 -9.66
C LYS A 280 2.58 38.97 -9.13
N ALA A 281 3.55 38.73 -10.01
CA ALA A 281 4.88 38.26 -9.62
C ALA A 281 5.64 39.34 -8.81
N ALA A 282 5.65 40.58 -9.30
CA ALA A 282 6.26 41.71 -8.62
C ALA A 282 5.62 41.99 -7.25
N ASN A 283 4.28 41.99 -7.17
CA ASN A 283 3.56 42.18 -5.92
C ASN A 283 3.85 41.09 -4.88
N ARG A 284 4.04 39.83 -5.32
CA ARG A 284 4.47 38.74 -4.42
C ARG A 284 5.89 38.92 -3.93
N HIS A 285 6.80 39.37 -4.80
CA HIS A 285 8.19 39.64 -4.43
C HIS A 285 8.28 40.75 -3.40
N MET A 286 7.62 41.89 -3.65
CA MET A 286 7.57 43.01 -2.71
C MET A 286 6.98 42.59 -1.35
N ALA A 287 5.91 41.79 -1.34
CA ALA A 287 5.34 41.28 -0.08
C ALA A 287 6.28 40.32 0.68
N GLN A 288 7.09 39.53 -0.04
CA GLN A 288 8.11 38.68 0.59
C GLN A 288 9.25 39.51 1.18
N GLU A 289 9.72 40.53 0.48
CA GLU A 289 10.74 41.46 0.97
C GLU A 289 10.25 42.26 2.17
N GLN A 290 9.03 42.81 2.13
CA GLN A 290 8.42 43.49 3.27
C GLN A 290 8.33 42.59 4.51
N ARG A 291 7.93 41.32 4.35
CA ARG A 291 7.93 40.35 5.47
C ARG A 291 9.33 40.08 6.00
N ARG A 292 10.32 39.96 5.11
CA ARG A 292 11.72 39.72 5.47
C ARG A 292 12.29 40.92 6.23
N CYS A 293 12.04 42.14 5.76
CA CYS A 293 12.44 43.37 6.44
C CYS A 293 11.73 43.54 7.79
N HIS A 294 10.43 43.19 7.88
CA HIS A 294 9.69 43.26 9.14
C HIS A 294 10.20 42.26 10.19
N VAL A 295 10.60 41.05 9.77
CA VAL A 295 11.24 40.07 10.67
C VAL A 295 12.60 40.56 11.18
N VAL A 296 13.34 41.33 10.37
CA VAL A 296 14.63 41.93 10.77
C VAL A 296 14.43 43.12 11.73
N SER A 297 13.35 43.89 11.55
CA SER A 297 13.02 45.05 12.40
C SER A 297 12.46 44.69 13.78
N VAL A 298 11.85 43.51 13.94
CA VAL A 298 11.29 43.03 15.24
C VAL A 298 12.34 42.23 16.03
N GLY A 299 13.53 42.02 15.45
CA GLY A 299 14.69 41.36 16.07
C GLY A 299 15.71 42.32 16.71
N HIS A 300 15.31 43.56 17.03
CA HIS A 300 16.03 44.49 17.91
C HIS A 300 15.12 44.88 19.07
#